data_AF-A0A1J5GZK2-F1
#
_entry.id   AF-A0A1J5GZK2-F1
#
_cell.length_a   1.000
_cell.length_b   1.000
_cell.length_c   1.000
_cell.angle_alpha   90.00
_cell.angle_beta   90.00
_cell.angle_gamma   90.00
#
_symmetry.space_group_name_H-M   'P 1'
#
loop_
_entity.id
_entity.type
_entity.pdbx_description
1 polymer ?
#
loop_
_entity_poly.entity_id
_entity_poly.type
_entity_poly.pdbx_seq_one_letter_code
_entity_poly.pdbx_strand_id
1 'polypeptide(L)' 'MNNETEKDLFPHLNPPFSTADVLSILDHEHDFIRWAGKNTRHPKAVAFANAAVVATYEEPFKYGLAVLKMGETARKKR' A
#
# COMPACT_ATOMS: atom_id res chain seq x y z
N MET A 1 17.45 -14.29 9.44
CA MET A 1 17.44 -14.65 8.01
C MET A 1 16.19 -15.46 7.77
N ASN A 2 15.08 -14.83 7.38
CA ASN A 2 13.82 -15.53 7.08
C ASN A 2 13.37 -15.09 5.69
N ASN A 3 14.05 -15.56 4.65
CA ASN A 3 13.80 -15.16 3.26
C ASN A 3 12.83 -16.09 2.52
N GLU A 4 12.22 -17.07 3.20
CA GLU A 4 11.42 -18.11 2.54
C GLU A 4 9.91 -18.03 2.83
N THR A 5 9.47 -17.24 3.82
CA THR A 5 8.03 -17.12 4.16
C THR A 5 7.32 -15.96 3.46
N GLU A 6 8.07 -15.08 2.77
CA GLU A 6 7.53 -13.81 2.23
C GLU A 6 6.93 -13.93 0.82
N LYS A 7 7.28 -15.00 0.07
CA LYS A 7 6.68 -15.26 -1.25
C LYS A 7 5.23 -15.74 -1.18
N ASP A 8 4.79 -16.27 -0.03
CA ASP A 8 3.49 -16.93 0.12
C ASP A 8 2.40 -16.10 0.80
N LEU A 9 2.73 -14.94 1.40
CA LEU A 9 1.72 -14.12 2.09
C LEU A 9 0.77 -13.41 1.13
N PHE A 10 1.26 -13.00 -0.05
CA PHE A 10 0.48 -12.31 -1.08
C PHE A 10 0.90 -12.78 -2.49
N PRO A 11 0.62 -14.05 -2.85
CA PRO A 11 1.07 -14.65 -4.11
C PRO A 11 0.30 -14.11 -5.33
N HIS A 12 -0.92 -13.62 -5.13
CA HIS A 12 -1.74 -12.97 -6.16
C HIS A 12 -1.27 -11.55 -6.48
N LEU A 13 -0.55 -10.90 -5.56
CA LEU A 13 0.03 -9.58 -5.76
C LEU A 13 1.39 -9.71 -6.47
N ASN A 14 1.32 -9.83 -7.79
CA ASN A 14 2.49 -9.84 -8.66
C ASN A 14 2.77 -8.42 -9.20
N PRO A 15 3.98 -7.88 -9.02
CA PRO A 15 4.35 -6.63 -9.65
C PRO A 15 4.40 -6.79 -11.18
N PRO A 16 4.15 -5.72 -11.95
CA PRO A 16 3.96 -4.32 -11.51
C PRO A 16 2.52 -4.02 -11.05
N PHE A 17 2.38 -3.19 -10.01
CA PHE A 17 1.08 -2.70 -9.54
C PHE A 17 0.57 -1.58 -10.45
N SER A 18 -0.68 -1.65 -10.89
CA SER A 18 -1.41 -0.54 -11.50
C SER A 18 -2.03 0.37 -10.42
N THR A 19 -2.50 1.56 -10.82
CA THR A 19 -3.22 2.47 -9.92
C THR A 19 -4.53 1.85 -9.40
N ALA A 20 -5.21 1.05 -10.24
CA ALA A 20 -6.38 0.28 -9.83
C ALA A 20 -6.05 -0.81 -8.80
N ASP A 21 -4.91 -1.49 -8.95
CA ASP A 21 -4.45 -2.48 -7.97
C ASP A 21 -4.17 -1.83 -6.62
N VAL A 22 -3.59 -0.62 -6.62
CA VAL A 22 -3.35 0.14 -5.40
C VAL A 22 -4.65 0.40 -4.66
N LEU A 23 -5.73 0.81 -5.33
CA LEU A 23 -7.04 1.00 -4.70
C LEU A 23 -7.55 -0.28 -4.06
N SER A 24 -7.56 -1.36 -4.84
CA SER A 24 -8.01 -2.67 -4.36
C SER A 24 -7.23 -3.11 -3.12
N ILE A 25 -5.91 -2.90 -3.12
CA ILE A 25 -5.03 -3.21 -1.99
C ILE A 25 -5.30 -2.29 -0.79
N LEU A 26 -5.50 -0.99 -1.02
CA LEU A 26 -5.81 -0.03 0.04
C LEU A 26 -7.14 -0.35 0.73
N ASP A 27 -8.14 -0.79 -0.04
CA ASP A 27 -9.49 -1.09 0.44
C ASP A 27 -9.64 -2.49 1.04
N HIS A 28 -8.91 -3.49 0.54
CA HIS A 28 -9.14 -4.90 0.88
C HIS A 28 -7.93 -5.63 1.48
N GLU A 29 -6.70 -5.16 1.29
CA GLU A 29 -5.47 -5.88 1.64
C GLU A 29 -4.68 -5.16 2.75
N HIS A 30 -5.35 -4.80 3.86
CA HIS A 30 -4.71 -4.04 4.95
C HIS A 30 -3.48 -4.71 5.57
N ASP A 31 -3.40 -6.05 5.55
CA ASP A 31 -2.24 -6.78 6.04
C ASP A 31 -1.02 -6.64 5.12
N PHE A 32 -1.24 -6.55 3.80
CA PHE A 32 -0.18 -6.21 2.86
C PHE A 32 0.34 -4.80 3.13
N ILE A 33 -0.54 -3.82 3.37
CA ILE A 33 -0.13 -2.43 3.69
C ILE A 33 0.75 -2.42 4.95
N ARG A 34 0.34 -3.13 6.01
CA ARG A 34 1.11 -3.23 7.25
C ARG A 34 2.45 -3.92 7.04
N TRP A 35 2.49 -4.99 6.24
CA TRP A 35 3.73 -5.67 5.89
C TRP A 35 4.65 -4.77 5.06
N ALA A 36 4.12 -4.09 4.04
CA ALA A 36 4.88 -3.19 3.16
C ALA A 36 5.48 -2.02 3.94
N GLY A 37 4.73 -1.47 4.91
CA GLY A 37 5.22 -0.42 5.81
C GLY A 37 6.37 -0.86 6.71
N LYS A 38 6.46 -2.16 7.05
CA LYS A 38 7.57 -2.74 7.82
C LYS A 38 8.74 -3.18 6.92
N ASN A 39 8.50 -3.38 5.62
CA ASN A 39 9.45 -3.94 4.67
C ASN A 39 9.75 -2.97 3.51
N THR A 40 10.04 -1.72 3.83
CA THR A 40 10.20 -0.61 2.86
C THR A 40 11.30 -0.81 1.81
N ARG A 41 12.21 -1.76 2.02
CA ARG A 41 13.29 -2.11 1.08
C ARG A 41 12.95 -3.31 0.18
N HIS A 42 11.88 -4.04 0.48
CA HIS A 42 11.50 -5.20 -0.31
C HIS A 42 10.98 -4.75 -1.69
N PRO A 43 11.39 -5.37 -2.81
CA PRO A 43 11.03 -4.93 -4.16
C PRO A 43 9.51 -4.76 -4.38
N LYS A 44 8.69 -5.68 -3.86
CA LYS A 44 7.22 -5.54 -3.91
C LYS A 44 6.70 -4.31 -3.15
N ALA A 45 7.24 -4.00 -1.97
CA ALA A 45 6.82 -2.84 -1.19
C ALA A 45 7.21 -1.53 -1.88
N VAL A 46 8.41 -1.48 -2.49
CA VAL A 46 8.86 -0.33 -3.28
C VAL A 46 7.97 -0.14 -4.52
N ALA A 47 7.67 -1.21 -5.24
CA ALA A 47 6.79 -1.16 -6.41
C ALA A 47 5.39 -0.65 -6.04
N PHE A 48 4.83 -1.14 -4.92
CA PHE A 48 3.54 -0.67 -4.41
C PHE A 48 3.59 0.81 -4.02
N ALA A 49 4.62 1.23 -3.27
CA ALA A 49 4.76 2.63 -2.86
C ALA A 49 4.87 3.57 -4.06
N ASN A 50 5.66 3.21 -5.08
CA ASN A 50 5.77 3.99 -6.32
C ASN A 50 4.42 4.09 -7.04
N ALA A 51 3.71 2.97 -7.19
CA ALA A 51 2.38 2.96 -7.80
C ALA A 51 1.37 3.80 -6.99
N ALA A 52 1.46 3.76 -5.66
CA ALA A 52 0.58 4.55 -4.78
C ALA A 52 0.86 6.06 -4.88
N VAL A 53 2.11 6.45 -5.02
CA VAL A 53 2.47 7.85 -5.31
C VAL A 53 1.87 8.27 -6.64
N VAL A 54 2.06 7.47 -7.71
CA VAL A 54 1.49 7.77 -9.04
C VAL A 54 -0.03 7.86 -8.99
N ALA A 55 -0.70 6.90 -8.35
CA ALA A 55 -2.15 6.90 -8.16
C ALA A 55 -2.62 8.19 -7.48
N THR A 56 -1.89 8.65 -6.46
CA THR A 56 -2.20 9.90 -5.74
C THR A 56 -2.06 11.14 -6.64
N TYR A 57 -1.12 11.15 -7.58
CA TYR A 57 -0.98 12.22 -8.56
C TYR A 57 -2.06 12.17 -9.67
N GLU A 58 -2.49 10.99 -10.08
CA GLU A 58 -3.51 10.83 -11.14
C GLU A 58 -4.93 11.17 -10.67
N GLU A 59 -5.32 10.77 -9.45
CA GLU A 59 -6.65 11.10 -8.89
C GLU A 59 -6.57 11.71 -7.47
N PRO A 60 -6.00 12.92 -7.32
CA PRO A 60 -5.76 13.54 -6.01
C PRO A 60 -7.02 13.66 -5.13
N PHE A 61 -8.22 13.78 -5.73
CA PHE A 61 -9.48 13.83 -5.00
C PHE A 61 -9.94 12.47 -4.43
N LYS A 62 -9.58 11.34 -5.05
CA LYS A 62 -9.88 10.00 -4.50
C LYS A 62 -8.83 9.57 -3.47
N TYR A 63 -7.55 9.79 -3.76
CA TYR A 63 -6.45 9.32 -2.92
C TYR A 63 -6.03 10.32 -1.83
N GLY A 64 -6.12 11.62 -2.09
CA GLY A 64 -5.84 12.65 -1.10
C GLY A 64 -6.81 12.61 0.09
N LEU A 65 -8.08 12.26 -0.16
CA LEU A 65 -9.09 12.06 0.89
C LEU A 65 -8.83 10.81 1.74
N ALA A 66 -8.28 9.74 1.16
CA ALA A 66 -7.89 8.53 1.92
C ALA A 66 -6.71 8.82 2.86
N VAL A 67 -5.71 9.56 2.39
CA VAL A 67 -4.56 10.00 3.21
C VAL A 67 -4.99 10.99 4.31
N LEU A 68 -5.86 11.95 3.98
CA LEU A 68 -6.41 12.90 4.96
C LEU A 68 -7.30 12.21 6.01
N LYS A 69 -8.15 11.25 5.60
CA LYS A 69 -8.97 10.47 6.54
C LYS A 69 -8.11 9.66 7.53
N MET A 70 -7.03 9.03 7.07
CA MET A 70 -6.09 8.35 7.98
C MET A 70 -5.47 9.33 8.98
N GLY A 71 -5.12 10.54 8.55
CA GLY A 71 -4.62 11.62 9.41
C GLY A 71 -5.63 12.11 10.45
N GLU A 72 -6.92 12.21 10.11
CA GLU A 72 -7.97 12.60 11.05
C GLU A 72 -8.23 11.53 12.12
N THR A 73 -8.24 10.24 11.76
CA THR A 73 -8.33 9.15 12.74
C THR A 73 -7.15 9.12 13.72
N ALA A 74 -5.96 9.54 13.30
CA ALA A 74 -4.80 9.68 14.19
C ALA A 74 -4.92 10.88 15.14
N ARG A 75 -5.61 11.96 14.72
CA ARG A 75 -5.77 13.19 15.51
C ARG A 75 -6.86 13.08 16.58
N LYS A 76 -7.87 12.23 16.38
CA LYS A 76 -8.98 12.03 17.33
C LYS A 76 -8.65 11.09 18.51
N LYS A 77 -7.46 10.47 18.51
CA LYS A 77 -6.95 9.61 19.60
C LYS A 77 -5.90 10.30 20.49
N ARG A 78 -5.73 11.62 20.39
CA ARG A 78 -4.93 12.43 21.32
C ARG A 78 -5.83 13.25 22.22
#